data_AF-A0A087H8S3-F1
#
_entry.id   AF-A0A087H8S3-F1
#
_cell.length_a   1.000
_cell.length_b   1.000
_cell.length_c   1.000
_cell.angle_alpha   90.00
_cell.angle_beta   90.00
_cell.angle_gamma   90.00
#
_symmetry.space_group_name_H-M   'P 1'
#
loop_
_entity.id
_entity.type
_entity.pdbx_description
1 polymer ?
#
loop_
_entity_poly.entity_id
_entity_poly.type
_entity_poly.pdbx_seq_one_letter_code
_entity_poly.pdbx_strand_id
1 'polypeptide(L)'
;MDHQESNSLKQLFSASSSSPFFSTFKIKKHIFLGISLLITFLIFSVVVVDLAGFEPHLCFGFLSKTLTKNGRNDDVCDYSYGRWVRRRDLDETSYGEECRFLDPGFRCLNNGRKDSGFRQWRWQPHNCDLPRFNASDFLERSRNGRIVFVGDSIGRNQWESLLCMLSQAVNNSSEIYEVYGNPISKHKGFLSMRFPEQNVTVEYHRTPFLVVVGRPPENSPEDVKMTVRVDEFNWQSKKWVGSDVLVFNTGHWWNEDKIFNAGCYFQEGGKLNKTMGVMEGFGKSLKTWKSWVLERLDAERSHVFFRSFSPVHYRCV
;
A
#
# COMPACT_ATOMS: atom_id res chain seq x y z
N MET A 1 57.05 -56.89 1.10
CA MET A 1 57.63 -57.63 2.23
C MET A 1 57.03 -57.04 3.49
N ASP A 2 55.82 -57.53 3.79
CA ASP A 2 55.13 -57.77 5.06
C ASP A 2 55.23 -56.80 6.26
N HIS A 3 54.02 -56.41 6.73
CA HIS A 3 53.49 -56.40 8.11
C HIS A 3 54.29 -55.71 9.25
N GLN A 4 53.75 -55.15 10.34
CA GLN A 4 52.46 -55.02 11.03
C GLN A 4 52.68 -53.90 12.09
N GLU A 5 51.79 -52.92 12.28
CA GLU A 5 50.76 -52.84 13.33
C GLU A 5 51.22 -52.82 14.82
N SER A 6 50.67 -51.81 15.52
CA SER A 6 50.16 -51.84 16.92
C SER A 6 51.10 -51.71 18.14
N ASN A 7 51.13 -50.48 18.65
CA ASN A 7 50.68 -50.03 19.99
C ASN A 7 51.12 -50.72 21.31
N SER A 8 51.32 -49.81 22.28
CA SER A 8 51.21 -49.95 23.75
C SER A 8 52.49 -50.44 24.44
N LEU A 9 52.94 -49.98 25.63
CA LEU A 9 52.26 -49.59 26.86
C LEU A 9 53.26 -48.82 27.78
N LYS A 10 52.74 -47.76 28.43
CA LYS A 10 52.91 -47.36 29.85
C LYS A 10 54.28 -47.46 30.54
N GLN A 11 54.68 -46.34 31.16
CA GLN A 11 54.97 -46.14 32.60
C GLN A 11 55.68 -44.77 32.79
N LEU A 12 55.54 -43.96 33.85
CA LEU A 12 55.08 -44.12 35.24
C LEU A 12 54.58 -42.76 35.82
N PHE A 13 53.38 -42.78 36.45
CA PHE A 13 52.91 -42.19 37.75
C PHE A 13 53.43 -40.79 38.25
N SER A 14 52.62 -39.87 38.78
CA SER A 14 51.66 -40.04 39.90
C SER A 14 50.60 -38.92 40.07
N ALA A 15 49.41 -39.35 40.52
CA ALA A 15 48.38 -38.73 41.37
C ALA A 15 48.13 -37.20 41.42
N SER A 16 46.90 -36.78 41.09
CA SER A 16 45.90 -36.37 42.11
C SER A 16 44.52 -36.13 41.48
N SER A 17 43.50 -36.42 42.28
CA SER A 17 42.06 -36.42 42.01
C SER A 17 41.44 -35.01 41.96
N SER A 18 40.52 -34.75 41.01
CA SER A 18 39.17 -34.21 41.27
C SER A 18 38.46 -33.79 39.98
N SER A 19 37.22 -34.26 39.82
CA SER A 19 36.24 -33.89 38.80
C SER A 19 35.47 -32.60 39.19
N PRO A 20 34.45 -32.14 38.44
CA PRO A 20 34.47 -30.84 37.77
C PRO A 20 33.69 -29.75 38.52
N PHE A 21 34.05 -28.52 38.17
CA PHE A 21 33.55 -27.25 38.65
C PHE A 21 32.04 -27.06 38.39
N PHE A 22 31.17 -27.41 39.33
CA PHE A 22 29.82 -26.85 39.43
C PHE A 22 29.86 -25.60 40.32
N SER A 23 29.96 -24.43 39.69
CA SER A 23 29.80 -23.14 40.39
C SER A 23 28.34 -22.95 40.80
N THR A 24 28.06 -23.13 42.08
CA THR A 24 26.76 -22.79 42.67
C THR A 24 26.59 -21.26 42.71
N PHE A 25 25.69 -20.73 41.89
CA PHE A 25 25.29 -19.32 41.91
C PHE A 25 24.55 -19.04 43.22
N LYS A 26 25.23 -18.49 44.24
CA LYS A 26 24.58 -17.97 45.46
C LYS A 26 23.84 -16.68 45.13
N ILE A 27 22.61 -16.79 44.64
CA ILE A 27 21.69 -15.67 44.51
C ILE A 27 21.42 -15.13 45.93
N LYS A 28 21.78 -13.88 46.20
CA LYS A 28 21.55 -13.24 47.51
C LYS A 28 20.06 -13.34 47.86
N LYS A 29 19.75 -13.73 49.10
CA LYS A 29 18.36 -13.88 49.62
C LYS A 29 17.47 -12.66 49.31
N HIS A 30 18.06 -11.46 49.27
CA HIS A 30 17.38 -10.22 48.90
C HIS A 30 16.94 -10.14 47.43
N ILE A 31 17.67 -10.76 46.50
CA ILE A 31 17.30 -10.83 45.08
C ILE A 31 16.12 -11.78 44.90
N PHE A 32 16.12 -12.92 45.60
CA PHE A 32 14.99 -13.85 45.58
C PHE A 32 13.72 -13.22 46.18
N LEU A 33 13.86 -12.50 47.30
CA LEU A 33 12.74 -11.71 47.85
C LEU A 33 12.26 -10.64 46.87
N GLY A 34 13.17 -9.95 46.18
CA GLY A 34 12.82 -8.94 45.18
C GLY A 34 12.03 -9.52 44.01
N ILE A 35 12.48 -10.66 43.46
CA ILE A 35 11.79 -11.35 42.36
C ILE A 35 10.43 -11.89 42.84
N SER A 36 10.36 -12.45 44.05
CA SER A 36 9.10 -12.95 44.62
C SER A 36 8.08 -11.81 44.86
N LEU A 37 8.53 -10.65 45.34
CA LEU A 37 7.70 -9.45 45.48
C LEU A 37 7.24 -8.91 44.12
N LEU A 38 8.08 -8.96 43.10
CA LEU A 38 7.72 -8.50 41.75
C LEU A 38 6.68 -9.43 41.10
N ILE A 39 6.86 -10.74 41.24
CA ILE A 39 5.91 -11.74 40.71
C ILE A 39 4.57 -11.65 41.44
N THR A 40 4.58 -11.50 42.77
CA THR A 40 3.34 -11.33 43.55
C THR A 40 2.64 -10.02 43.21
N PHE A 41 3.37 -8.92 42.98
CA PHE A 41 2.80 -7.66 42.49
C PHE A 41 2.18 -7.80 41.10
N LEU A 42 2.85 -8.49 40.17
CA LEU A 42 2.33 -8.74 38.82
C LEU A 42 1.06 -9.61 38.87
N ILE A 43 1.06 -10.70 39.64
CA ILE A 43 -0.12 -11.55 39.81
C ILE A 43 -1.26 -10.77 40.45
N PHE A 44 -0.98 -9.98 41.49
CA PHE A 44 -1.98 -9.12 42.13
C PHE A 44 -2.55 -8.09 41.15
N SER A 45 -1.71 -7.49 40.29
CA SER A 45 -2.19 -6.54 39.27
C SER A 45 -3.12 -7.19 38.24
N VAL A 46 -2.82 -8.41 37.79
CA VAL A 46 -3.68 -9.16 36.85
C VAL A 46 -5.01 -9.53 37.52
N VAL A 47 -4.95 -10.05 38.75
CA VAL A 47 -6.14 -10.45 39.51
C VAL A 47 -7.02 -9.24 39.87
N VAL A 48 -6.43 -8.09 40.17
CA VAL A 48 -7.17 -6.83 40.39
C VAL A 48 -7.83 -6.34 39.10
N VAL A 49 -7.17 -6.47 37.95
CA VAL A 49 -7.78 -6.13 36.64
C VAL A 49 -8.97 -7.05 36.34
N ASP A 50 -8.85 -8.36 36.59
CA ASP A 50 -9.94 -9.33 36.40
C ASP A 50 -11.09 -9.12 37.41
N LEU A 51 -10.80 -8.86 38.69
CA LEU A 51 -11.82 -8.63 39.73
C LEU A 51 -12.51 -7.26 39.59
N ALA A 52 -11.80 -6.24 39.10
CA ALA A 52 -12.37 -4.93 38.84
C ALA A 52 -13.25 -4.90 37.57
N GLY A 53 -13.36 -6.03 36.84
CA GLY A 53 -14.17 -6.11 35.64
C GLY A 53 -13.72 -5.13 34.55
N PHE A 54 -12.42 -4.80 34.53
CA PHE A 54 -11.85 -4.04 33.42
C PHE A 54 -11.77 -4.98 32.23
N GLU A 55 -12.85 -5.05 31.43
CA GLU A 55 -12.72 -5.46 30.04
C GLU A 55 -11.62 -4.57 29.43
N PRO A 56 -10.54 -5.14 28.87
CA PRO A 56 -9.75 -4.39 27.92
C PRO A 56 -10.67 -4.24 26.70
N HIS A 57 -11.52 -3.22 26.72
CA HIS A 57 -12.00 -2.62 25.49
C HIS A 57 -10.75 -2.14 24.75
N LEU A 58 -10.15 -3.04 23.97
CA LEU A 58 -9.64 -2.72 22.65
C LEU A 58 -10.80 -2.01 21.96
N CYS A 59 -10.89 -0.70 22.16
CA CYS A 59 -11.83 0.17 21.50
C CYS A 59 -11.49 0.18 20.01
N PHE A 60 -11.95 -0.85 19.30
CA PHE A 60 -12.17 -0.87 17.86
C PHE A 60 -13.36 0.04 17.46
N GLY A 61 -13.56 1.14 18.18
CA GLY A 61 -14.79 1.95 18.14
C GLY A 61 -14.56 3.45 18.07
N PHE A 62 -13.39 3.92 17.58
CA PHE A 62 -13.12 5.36 17.46
C PHE A 62 -12.75 5.85 16.05
N LEU A 63 -13.16 5.13 15.00
CA LEU A 63 -13.18 5.67 13.63
C LEU A 63 -14.64 5.81 13.14
N SER A 64 -15.35 6.77 13.74
CA SER A 64 -16.56 7.38 13.14
C SER A 64 -16.78 8.82 13.63
N LYS A 65 -15.74 9.50 14.13
CA LYS A 65 -15.85 10.88 14.64
C LYS A 65 -15.20 11.91 13.72
N THR A 66 -15.59 11.89 12.46
CA THR A 66 -15.57 13.06 11.56
C THR A 66 -16.75 13.03 10.58
N LEU A 67 -17.92 12.60 11.06
CA LEU A 67 -19.20 13.09 10.56
C LEU A 67 -19.87 13.85 11.69
N THR A 68 -20.13 15.12 11.46
CA THR A 68 -20.88 16.01 12.33
C THR A 68 -22.17 15.34 12.80
N LYS A 69 -22.20 14.87 14.05
CA LYS A 69 -23.39 14.31 14.68
C LYS A 69 -24.31 15.45 15.12
N ASN A 70 -25.09 15.99 14.19
CA ASN A 70 -26.35 16.66 14.50
C ASN A 70 -27.47 15.69 14.11
N GLY A 71 -28.34 15.37 15.08
CA GLY A 71 -29.36 14.35 14.94
C GLY A 71 -30.37 14.63 13.83
N ARG A 72 -30.40 13.72 12.85
CA ARG A 72 -31.53 13.15 12.10
C ARG A 72 -31.04 11.80 11.57
N ASN A 73 -31.92 10.86 11.23
CA ASN A 73 -31.54 9.61 10.56
C ASN A 73 -30.79 9.94 9.26
N ASP A 74 -29.46 10.06 9.31
CA ASP A 74 -28.63 10.21 8.13
C ASP A 74 -28.24 8.81 7.67
N ASP A 75 -29.01 8.26 6.74
CA ASP A 75 -28.54 7.16 5.91
C ASP A 75 -27.21 7.61 5.27
N VAL A 76 -26.09 7.09 5.74
CA VAL A 76 -24.76 7.33 5.17
C VAL A 76 -24.85 7.10 3.67
N CYS A 77 -24.52 8.10 2.86
CA CYS A 77 -24.65 7.95 1.42
C CYS A 77 -23.66 6.93 0.86
N ASP A 78 -24.20 5.85 0.30
CA ASP A 78 -23.41 4.90 -0.48
C ASP A 78 -23.13 5.47 -1.88
N TYR A 79 -21.94 6.04 -2.04
CA TYR A 79 -21.47 6.57 -3.33
C TYR A 79 -21.19 5.49 -4.38
N SER A 80 -21.14 4.20 -4.00
CA SER A 80 -20.89 3.08 -4.92
C SER A 80 -22.16 2.56 -5.59
N TYR A 81 -23.34 2.87 -5.04
CA TYR A 81 -24.63 2.44 -5.56
C TYR A 81 -25.43 3.58 -6.17
N GLY A 82 -25.76 3.47 -7.45
CA GLY A 82 -26.35 4.55 -8.22
C GLY A 82 -26.48 4.23 -9.70
N ARG A 83 -26.54 5.29 -10.51
CA ARG A 83 -26.69 5.17 -11.96
C ARG A 83 -25.98 6.29 -12.71
N TRP A 84 -25.63 6.01 -13.95
CA TRP A 84 -25.17 7.03 -14.88
C TRP A 84 -26.35 7.87 -15.36
N VAL A 85 -26.21 9.20 -15.28
CA VAL A 85 -27.18 10.16 -15.81
C VAL A 85 -26.48 11.12 -16.78
N ARG A 86 -27.18 11.52 -17.85
CA ARG A 86 -26.67 12.54 -18.77
C ARG A 86 -26.84 13.93 -18.17
N ARG A 87 -25.79 14.74 -18.28
CA ARG A 87 -25.85 16.18 -17.99
C ARG A 87 -26.56 16.90 -19.12
N ARG A 88 -27.31 17.95 -18.76
CA ARG A 88 -27.98 18.84 -19.71
C ARG A 88 -27.05 19.97 -20.15
N ASP A 89 -26.19 20.45 -19.26
CA ASP A 89 -25.26 21.54 -19.52
C ASP A 89 -23.85 21.04 -19.85
N LEU A 90 -23.35 21.46 -21.00
CA LEU A 90 -22.05 21.08 -21.56
C LEU A 90 -20.86 21.86 -20.94
N ASP A 91 -21.12 23.02 -20.35
CA ASP A 91 -20.14 23.89 -19.68
C ASP A 91 -19.60 23.31 -18.35
N GLU A 92 -20.03 22.11 -17.97
CA GLU A 92 -19.72 21.49 -16.68
C GLU A 92 -18.65 20.40 -16.75
N THR A 93 -17.96 20.20 -17.88
CA THR A 93 -16.84 19.26 -17.91
C THR A 93 -15.68 19.80 -17.09
N SER A 94 -15.13 18.99 -16.18
CA SER A 94 -14.09 19.43 -15.25
C SER A 94 -12.76 19.82 -15.92
N TYR A 95 -12.53 19.40 -17.18
CA TYR A 95 -11.39 19.77 -18.04
C TYR A 95 -11.61 19.22 -19.46
N GLY A 96 -10.89 19.74 -20.46
CA GLY A 96 -10.84 19.22 -21.83
C GLY A 96 -9.49 18.66 -22.27
N GLU A 97 -9.40 18.32 -23.57
CA GLU A 97 -8.22 17.68 -24.17
C GLU A 97 -7.03 18.65 -24.34
N GLU A 98 -7.27 19.95 -24.12
CA GLU A 98 -6.26 21.01 -24.02
C GLU A 98 -5.40 20.93 -22.75
N CYS A 99 -5.82 20.15 -21.74
CA CYS A 99 -5.02 19.93 -20.55
C CYS A 99 -3.63 19.38 -20.89
N ARG A 100 -2.58 20.11 -20.50
CA ARG A 100 -1.20 19.76 -20.82
C ARG A 100 -0.68 18.49 -20.12
N PHE A 101 -1.34 18.06 -19.05
CA PHE A 101 -0.99 16.84 -18.30
C PHE A 101 -1.64 15.57 -18.86
N LEU A 102 -2.64 15.74 -19.73
CA LEU A 102 -3.34 14.63 -20.35
C LEU A 102 -2.43 13.96 -21.38
N ASP A 103 -2.19 12.66 -21.21
CA ASP A 103 -1.42 11.88 -22.16
C ASP A 103 -2.03 11.99 -23.57
N PRO A 104 -1.21 12.18 -24.63
CA PRO A 104 -1.71 12.26 -26.00
C PRO A 104 -2.58 11.08 -26.42
N GLY A 105 -2.37 9.88 -25.88
CA GLY A 105 -3.18 8.70 -26.15
C GLY A 105 -4.61 8.78 -25.59
N PHE A 106 -4.87 9.66 -24.62
CA PHE A 106 -6.20 9.90 -24.04
C PHE A 106 -6.95 11.09 -24.65
N ARG A 107 -6.36 11.76 -25.65
CA ARG A 107 -7.02 12.82 -26.42
C ARG A 107 -7.91 12.20 -27.50
N CYS A 108 -8.99 11.55 -27.08
CA CYS A 108 -9.83 10.72 -27.93
C CYS A 108 -10.37 11.47 -29.16
N LEU A 109 -10.86 12.70 -28.98
CA LEU A 109 -11.40 13.51 -30.07
C LEU A 109 -10.28 13.93 -31.03
N ASN A 110 -9.14 14.40 -30.51
CA ASN A 110 -7.98 14.75 -31.33
C ASN A 110 -7.38 13.53 -32.05
N ASN A 111 -7.56 12.33 -31.49
CA ASN A 111 -7.15 11.05 -32.07
C ASN A 111 -8.22 10.44 -33.01
N GLY A 112 -9.23 11.22 -33.41
CA GLY A 112 -10.16 10.86 -34.48
C GLY A 112 -11.50 10.27 -34.05
N ARG A 113 -11.78 10.17 -32.74
CA ARG A 113 -13.13 9.80 -32.27
C ARG A 113 -14.13 10.90 -32.65
N LYS A 114 -15.21 10.51 -33.32
CA LYS A 114 -16.21 11.46 -33.86
C LYS A 114 -17.30 11.83 -32.86
N ASP A 115 -17.63 10.95 -31.92
CA ASP A 115 -18.67 11.17 -30.91
C ASP A 115 -18.08 11.74 -29.61
N SER A 116 -18.75 12.74 -29.02
CA SER A 116 -18.36 13.39 -27.76
C SER A 116 -19.31 13.11 -26.59
N GLY A 117 -20.43 12.41 -26.84
CA GLY A 117 -21.48 12.16 -25.84
C GLY A 117 -21.01 11.38 -24.61
N PHE A 118 -19.89 10.67 -24.69
CA PHE A 118 -19.28 9.98 -23.55
C PHE A 118 -18.85 10.94 -22.42
N ARG A 119 -18.54 12.21 -22.72
CA ARG A 119 -18.13 13.23 -21.73
C ARG A 119 -19.31 13.82 -20.95
N GLN A 120 -20.55 13.58 -21.41
CA GLN A 120 -21.77 14.16 -20.83
C GLN A 120 -22.33 13.33 -19.68
N TRP A 121 -21.71 12.21 -19.32
CA TRP A 121 -22.19 11.35 -18.25
C TRP A 121 -21.64 11.78 -16.90
N ARG A 122 -22.48 11.68 -15.87
CA ARG A 122 -22.07 11.76 -14.45
C ARG A 122 -22.71 10.62 -13.67
N TRP A 123 -22.03 10.20 -12.60
CA TRP A 123 -22.59 9.26 -11.64
C TRP A 123 -23.59 9.99 -10.73
N GLN A 124 -24.70 9.34 -10.42
CA GLN A 124 -25.72 9.80 -9.46
C GLN A 124 -25.93 8.68 -8.43
N PRO A 125 -25.47 8.85 -7.18
CA PRO A 125 -25.81 7.96 -6.08
C PRO A 125 -27.33 7.91 -5.87
N HIS A 126 -27.84 6.78 -5.38
CA HIS A 126 -29.29 6.56 -5.29
C HIS A 126 -29.99 7.51 -4.28
N ASN A 127 -29.40 7.67 -3.09
CA ASN A 127 -30.02 8.37 -1.96
C ASN A 127 -29.39 9.75 -1.66
N CYS A 128 -28.44 10.22 -2.47
CA CYS A 128 -27.83 11.52 -2.28
C CYS A 128 -27.26 12.09 -3.59
N ASP A 129 -26.86 13.36 -3.52
CA ASP A 129 -26.14 14.03 -4.59
C ASP A 129 -24.64 14.04 -4.33
N LEU A 130 -23.86 13.87 -5.41
CA LEU A 130 -22.43 14.14 -5.36
C LEU A 130 -22.19 15.65 -5.33
N PRO A 131 -21.38 16.16 -4.39
CA PRO A 131 -21.06 17.59 -4.37
C PRO A 131 -20.31 17.96 -5.66
N ARG A 132 -20.60 19.16 -6.17
CA ARG A 132 -19.90 19.68 -7.34
C ARG A 132 -18.42 19.85 -7.00
N PHE A 133 -17.55 19.32 -7.86
CA PHE A 133 -16.12 19.49 -7.70
C PHE A 133 -15.73 20.96 -7.88
N ASN A 134 -14.96 21.49 -6.94
CA ASN A 134 -14.37 22.82 -6.99
C ASN A 134 -12.85 22.69 -6.82
N ALA A 135 -12.10 23.00 -7.88
CA ALA A 135 -10.66 22.84 -7.90
C ALA A 135 -9.94 23.74 -6.88
N SER A 136 -10.38 24.99 -6.73
CA SER A 136 -9.79 25.95 -5.79
C SER A 136 -10.02 25.50 -4.36
N ASP A 137 -11.25 25.13 -4.01
CA ASP A 137 -11.60 24.61 -2.69
C ASP A 137 -10.81 23.33 -2.36
N PHE A 138 -10.67 22.42 -3.33
CA PHE A 138 -9.88 21.19 -3.15
C PHE A 138 -8.40 21.50 -2.87
N LEU A 139 -7.79 22.40 -3.66
CA LEU A 139 -6.38 22.79 -3.47
C LEU A 139 -6.17 23.46 -2.11
N GLU A 140 -7.07 24.36 -1.70
CA GLU A 140 -6.98 25.03 -0.40
C GLU A 140 -7.11 24.06 0.77
N ARG A 141 -8.04 23.11 0.72
CA ARG A 141 -8.15 22.06 1.76
C ARG A 141 -6.93 21.13 1.79
N SER A 142 -6.25 20.98 0.65
CA SER A 142 -5.07 20.12 0.51
C SER A 142 -3.76 20.86 0.79
N ARG A 143 -3.82 22.15 1.17
CA ARG A 143 -2.66 23.04 1.33
C ARG A 143 -1.57 22.43 2.22
N ASN A 144 -0.31 22.58 1.79
CA ASN A 144 0.88 21.96 2.41
C ASN A 144 0.84 20.42 2.49
N GLY A 145 -0.09 19.79 1.78
CA GLY A 145 -0.32 18.35 1.82
C GLY A 145 0.27 17.60 0.63
N ARG A 146 0.24 16.28 0.74
CA ARG A 146 0.71 15.32 -0.25
C ARG A 146 -0.39 14.32 -0.58
N ILE A 147 -0.72 14.23 -1.87
CA ILE A 147 -1.67 13.25 -2.41
C ILE A 147 -0.87 12.25 -3.25
N VAL A 148 -0.90 10.98 -2.87
CA VAL A 148 -0.03 9.95 -3.47
C VAL A 148 -0.86 8.84 -4.08
N PHE A 149 -0.74 8.68 -5.39
CA PHE A 149 -1.27 7.54 -6.14
C PHE A 149 -0.20 6.45 -6.25
N VAL A 150 -0.56 5.22 -5.92
CA VAL A 150 0.36 4.07 -5.95
C VAL A 150 -0.32 2.90 -6.66
N GLY A 151 0.25 2.43 -7.77
CA GLY A 151 -0.33 1.28 -8.44
C GLY A 151 0.05 1.10 -9.90
N ASP A 152 -0.90 0.56 -10.66
CA ASP A 152 -0.72 0.27 -12.09
C ASP A 152 -1.12 1.46 -12.99
N SER A 153 -1.13 1.22 -14.30
CA SER A 153 -1.46 2.23 -15.31
C SER A 153 -2.87 2.82 -15.18
N ILE A 154 -3.77 2.24 -14.41
CA ILE A 154 -5.08 2.86 -14.21
C ILE A 154 -5.07 3.86 -13.05
N GLY A 155 -4.27 3.63 -12.01
CA GLY A 155 -4.01 4.66 -10.99
C GLY A 155 -3.34 5.88 -11.61
N ARG A 156 -2.45 5.65 -12.60
CA ARG A 156 -1.89 6.70 -13.44
C ARG A 156 -2.97 7.54 -14.13
N ASN A 157 -3.95 6.90 -14.76
CA ASN A 157 -5.02 7.62 -15.45
C ASN A 157 -5.85 8.47 -14.49
N GLN A 158 -6.11 7.96 -13.27
CA GLN A 158 -6.82 8.73 -12.24
C GLN A 158 -5.99 9.92 -11.74
N TRP A 159 -4.68 9.75 -11.56
CA TRP A 159 -3.75 10.84 -11.25
C TRP A 159 -3.76 11.91 -12.34
N GLU A 160 -3.72 11.53 -13.63
CA GLU A 160 -3.73 12.48 -14.76
C GLU A 160 -5.04 13.26 -14.80
N SER A 161 -6.16 12.56 -14.57
CA SER A 161 -7.48 13.19 -14.48
C SER A 161 -7.54 14.20 -13.34
N LEU A 162 -7.05 13.85 -12.14
CA LEU A 162 -7.02 14.76 -11.00
C LEU A 162 -6.16 16.00 -11.29
N LEU A 163 -4.98 15.84 -11.90
CA LEU A 163 -4.15 16.99 -12.27
C LEU A 163 -4.86 17.94 -13.22
N CYS A 164 -5.55 17.43 -14.25
CA CYS A 164 -6.29 18.26 -15.19
C CYS A 164 -7.48 18.98 -14.54
N MET A 165 -8.16 18.33 -13.58
CA MET A 165 -9.21 18.97 -12.80
C MET A 165 -8.66 20.08 -11.92
N LEU A 166 -7.55 19.84 -11.21
CA LEU A 166 -6.94 20.82 -10.32
C LEU A 166 -6.31 21.99 -11.07
N SER A 167 -5.77 21.76 -12.26
CA SER A 167 -5.16 22.82 -13.07
C SER A 167 -6.15 23.89 -13.50
N GLN A 168 -7.47 23.62 -13.47
CA GLN A 168 -8.50 24.63 -13.76
C GLN A 168 -8.52 25.77 -12.73
N ALA A 169 -8.02 25.55 -11.52
CA ALA A 169 -7.91 26.59 -10.49
C ALA A 169 -6.64 27.45 -10.63
N VAL A 170 -5.74 27.11 -11.54
CA VAL A 170 -4.44 27.78 -11.70
C VAL A 170 -4.46 28.65 -12.96
N ASN A 171 -4.31 29.96 -12.79
CA ASN A 171 -4.33 30.92 -13.90
C ASN A 171 -3.24 30.64 -14.95
N ASN A 172 -2.03 30.33 -14.49
CA ASN A 172 -0.90 29.97 -15.35
C ASN A 172 -0.45 28.53 -15.09
N SER A 173 -0.95 27.60 -15.90
CA SER A 173 -0.62 26.17 -15.77
C SER A 173 0.88 25.84 -15.90
N SER A 174 1.71 26.78 -16.37
CA SER A 174 3.18 26.66 -16.41
C SER A 174 3.82 26.74 -15.03
N GLU A 175 3.11 27.29 -14.04
CA GLU A 175 3.56 27.33 -12.64
C GLU A 175 3.49 25.97 -11.96
N ILE A 176 2.67 25.05 -12.49
CA ILE A 176 2.67 23.66 -12.04
C ILE A 176 3.93 23.00 -12.63
N TYR A 177 4.74 22.31 -11.83
CA TYR A 177 5.97 21.68 -12.33
C TYR A 177 6.22 20.32 -11.70
N GLU A 178 7.03 19.50 -12.38
CA GLU A 178 7.50 18.23 -11.82
C GLU A 178 8.70 18.50 -10.91
N VAL A 179 8.63 18.08 -9.65
CA VAL A 179 9.57 18.45 -8.58
C VAL A 179 11.01 18.02 -8.88
N TYR A 180 11.21 16.93 -9.61
CA TYR A 180 12.51 16.33 -9.89
C TYR A 180 12.97 16.56 -11.34
N GLY A 181 12.28 17.42 -12.10
CA GLY A 181 12.60 17.70 -13.51
C GLY A 181 12.39 16.51 -14.45
N ASN A 182 11.63 15.50 -14.03
CA ASN A 182 11.33 14.35 -14.88
C ASN A 182 10.37 14.75 -16.01
N PRO A 183 10.68 14.45 -17.28
CA PRO A 183 9.66 14.49 -18.34
C PRO A 183 8.46 13.62 -17.97
N ILE A 184 7.26 14.16 -18.18
CA ILE A 184 6.00 13.46 -17.97
C ILE A 184 5.86 12.44 -19.11
N SER A 185 6.24 11.19 -18.86
CA SER A 185 6.17 10.11 -19.85
C SER A 185 5.57 8.83 -19.28
N LYS A 186 5.04 7.98 -20.17
CA LYS A 186 4.28 6.75 -19.84
C LYS A 186 5.03 5.71 -18.99
N HIS A 187 6.36 5.76 -19.00
CA HIS A 187 7.19 4.64 -18.51
C HIS A 187 8.03 4.99 -17.28
N LYS A 188 7.99 6.24 -16.78
CA LYS A 188 8.76 6.60 -15.59
C LYS A 188 8.09 6.09 -14.32
N GLY A 189 8.92 5.55 -13.42
CA GLY A 189 8.46 4.88 -12.20
C GLY A 189 7.84 5.79 -11.15
N PHE A 190 8.11 7.09 -11.21
CA PHE A 190 7.64 8.06 -10.22
C PHE A 190 7.55 9.47 -10.83
N LEU A 191 6.48 10.20 -10.52
CA LEU A 191 6.26 11.60 -10.90
C LEU A 191 5.64 12.36 -9.72
N SER A 192 6.11 13.57 -9.43
CA SER A 192 5.57 14.45 -8.39
C SER A 192 5.29 15.84 -8.96
N MET A 193 4.01 16.19 -9.11
CA MET A 193 3.61 17.49 -9.62
C MET A 193 3.30 18.43 -8.47
N ARG A 194 3.91 19.63 -8.47
CA ARG A 194 3.70 20.66 -7.46
C ARG A 194 2.71 21.72 -7.95
N PHE A 195 1.74 22.05 -7.12
CA PHE A 195 0.94 23.29 -7.17
C PHE A 195 1.56 24.29 -6.18
N PRO A 196 2.35 25.28 -6.65
CA PRO A 196 3.21 26.07 -5.77
C PRO A 196 2.45 27.01 -4.82
N GLU A 197 1.34 27.61 -5.25
CA GLU A 197 0.56 28.57 -4.44
C GLU A 197 0.00 27.95 -3.15
N GLN A 198 -0.53 26.72 -3.25
CA GLN A 198 -1.02 25.95 -2.10
C GLN A 198 0.06 25.03 -1.51
N ASN A 199 1.25 24.98 -2.12
CA ASN A 199 2.32 24.07 -1.75
C ASN A 199 1.84 22.60 -1.63
N VAL A 200 1.07 22.14 -2.61
CA VAL A 200 0.52 20.77 -2.67
C VAL A 200 1.31 19.96 -3.68
N THR A 201 1.60 18.70 -3.37
CA THR A 201 2.12 17.74 -4.34
C THR A 201 1.12 16.64 -4.65
N VAL A 202 0.93 16.35 -5.94
CA VAL A 202 0.15 15.22 -6.43
C VAL A 202 1.10 14.24 -7.12
N GLU A 203 1.31 13.09 -6.50
CA GLU A 203 2.35 12.13 -6.83
C GLU A 203 1.76 10.86 -7.45
N TYR A 204 2.52 10.23 -8.35
CA TYR A 204 2.23 8.90 -8.88
C TYR A 204 3.46 8.01 -8.76
N HIS A 205 3.31 6.84 -8.13
CA HIS A 205 4.32 5.80 -8.01
C HIS A 205 3.84 4.55 -8.74
N ARG A 206 4.59 4.14 -9.77
CA ARG A 206 4.28 2.96 -10.57
C ARG A 206 4.69 1.70 -9.82
N THR A 207 3.71 1.03 -9.23
CA THR A 207 3.89 -0.19 -8.45
C THR A 207 2.80 -1.19 -8.80
N PRO A 208 2.82 -1.81 -10.00
CA PRO A 208 1.65 -2.50 -10.53
C PRO A 208 1.14 -3.66 -9.67
N PHE A 209 2.02 -4.31 -8.90
CA PHE A 209 1.68 -5.40 -7.99
C PHE A 209 1.62 -4.95 -6.51
N LEU A 210 1.93 -3.69 -6.20
CA LEU A 210 2.13 -3.12 -4.85
C LEU A 210 3.24 -3.76 -3.98
N VAL A 211 3.49 -5.05 -4.15
CA VAL A 211 4.58 -5.79 -3.52
C VAL A 211 5.85 -5.75 -4.36
N VAL A 212 6.92 -6.33 -3.83
CA VAL A 212 8.22 -6.40 -4.52
C VAL A 212 8.12 -7.28 -5.76
N VAL A 213 8.60 -6.76 -6.88
CA VAL A 213 8.94 -7.55 -8.06
C VAL A 213 10.45 -7.50 -8.23
N GLY A 214 11.10 -8.65 -8.33
CA GLY A 214 12.56 -8.71 -8.35
C GLY A 214 13.10 -9.95 -9.03
N ARG A 215 14.43 -10.11 -8.91
CA ARG A 215 15.11 -11.33 -9.36
C ARG A 215 14.62 -12.54 -8.56
N PRO A 216 14.53 -13.70 -9.22
CA PRO A 216 14.17 -14.94 -8.55
C PRO A 216 15.23 -15.35 -7.52
N PRO A 217 14.89 -16.26 -6.57
CA PRO A 217 15.87 -16.88 -5.69
C PRO A 217 17.00 -17.57 -6.45
N GLU A 218 18.17 -17.69 -5.84
CA GLU A 218 19.28 -18.46 -6.39
C GLU A 218 18.85 -19.90 -6.71
N ASN A 219 19.39 -20.47 -7.79
CA ASN A 219 19.05 -21.80 -8.32
C ASN A 219 17.60 -21.96 -8.81
N SER A 220 16.89 -20.85 -9.07
CA SER A 220 15.61 -20.93 -9.77
C SER A 220 15.79 -21.42 -11.22
N PRO A 221 14.81 -22.16 -11.78
CA PRO A 221 14.84 -22.60 -13.17
C PRO A 221 15.03 -21.43 -14.16
N GLU A 222 15.72 -21.67 -15.28
CA GLU A 222 16.08 -20.65 -16.27
C GLU A 222 14.87 -19.96 -16.92
N ASP A 223 13.72 -20.65 -16.99
CA ASP A 223 12.47 -20.09 -17.49
C ASP A 223 11.85 -19.03 -16.53
N VAL A 224 12.30 -18.98 -15.28
CA VAL A 224 11.87 -18.00 -14.27
C VAL A 224 12.75 -16.75 -14.37
N LYS A 225 12.22 -15.72 -15.03
CA LYS A 225 12.90 -14.44 -15.25
C LYS A 225 12.80 -13.49 -14.06
N MET A 226 11.68 -13.53 -13.34
CA MET A 226 11.43 -12.65 -12.20
C MET A 226 10.40 -13.24 -11.24
N THR A 227 10.30 -12.69 -10.04
CA THR A 227 9.31 -13.10 -9.04
C THR A 227 8.54 -11.92 -8.46
N VAL A 228 7.24 -12.13 -8.23
CA VAL A 228 6.38 -11.29 -7.37
C VAL A 228 6.44 -11.86 -5.96
N ARG A 229 7.01 -11.12 -5.02
CA ARG A 229 7.17 -11.52 -3.62
C ARG A 229 5.94 -11.11 -2.82
N VAL A 230 5.00 -12.03 -2.65
CA VAL A 230 3.64 -11.69 -2.18
C VAL A 230 3.61 -11.27 -0.70
N ASP A 231 4.66 -11.57 0.05
CA ASP A 231 4.87 -11.29 1.47
C ASP A 231 5.81 -10.09 1.74
N GLU A 232 6.33 -9.44 0.69
CA GLU A 232 7.23 -8.28 0.82
C GLU A 232 6.61 -7.04 0.18
N PHE A 233 6.19 -6.07 1.00
CA PHE A 233 5.68 -4.80 0.47
C PHE A 233 6.78 -3.98 -0.21
N ASN A 234 6.42 -3.20 -1.24
CA ASN A 234 7.42 -2.51 -2.06
C ASN A 234 8.33 -1.59 -1.23
N TRP A 235 9.64 -1.64 -1.48
CA TRP A 235 10.65 -0.88 -0.72
C TRP A 235 10.48 0.65 -0.83
N GLN A 236 9.83 1.14 -1.90
CA GLN A 236 9.55 2.57 -2.08
C GLN A 236 8.48 3.09 -1.10
N SER A 237 7.79 2.18 -0.40
CA SER A 237 6.73 2.52 0.55
C SER A 237 7.13 3.51 1.64
N LYS A 238 8.41 3.52 2.02
CA LYS A 238 8.98 4.51 2.94
C LYS A 238 8.77 5.96 2.48
N LYS A 239 8.65 6.20 1.16
CA LYS A 239 8.40 7.54 0.58
C LYS A 239 6.94 7.99 0.70
N TRP A 240 6.02 7.05 0.90
CA TRP A 240 4.57 7.32 0.95
C TRP A 240 4.09 7.59 2.37
N VAL A 241 4.84 7.15 3.38
CA VAL A 241 4.58 7.46 4.79
C VAL A 241 4.55 8.98 5.00
N GLY A 242 3.59 9.44 5.79
CA GLY A 242 3.38 10.86 6.09
C GLY A 242 2.64 11.65 5.00
N SER A 243 2.10 10.98 3.99
CA SER A 243 1.20 11.61 3.01
C SER A 243 -0.21 11.73 3.57
N ASP A 244 -0.89 12.82 3.24
CA ASP A 244 -2.22 13.15 3.78
C ASP A 244 -3.33 12.35 3.07
N VAL A 245 -3.12 12.04 1.78
CA VAL A 245 -4.02 11.16 1.02
C VAL A 245 -3.20 10.12 0.26
N LEU A 246 -3.58 8.86 0.38
CA LEU A 246 -3.03 7.75 -0.41
C LEU A 246 -4.13 7.05 -1.19
N VAL A 247 -3.94 6.90 -2.50
CA VAL A 247 -4.84 6.17 -3.39
C VAL A 247 -4.10 4.99 -4.01
N PHE A 248 -4.39 3.79 -3.51
CA PHE A 248 -3.81 2.55 -4.00
C PHE A 248 -4.68 1.94 -5.09
N ASN A 249 -4.06 1.29 -6.07
CA ASN A 249 -4.78 0.43 -6.99
C ASN A 249 -3.89 -0.70 -7.53
N THR A 250 -4.48 -1.84 -7.81
CA THR A 250 -3.81 -2.92 -8.53
C THR A 250 -4.83 -3.90 -9.09
N GLY A 251 -4.56 -4.48 -10.26
CA GLY A 251 -5.47 -5.46 -10.85
C GLY A 251 -5.07 -5.89 -12.26
N HIS A 252 -4.73 -4.94 -13.15
CA HIS A 252 -4.54 -5.28 -14.56
C HIS A 252 -3.24 -6.01 -14.90
N TRP A 253 -2.36 -6.17 -13.92
CA TRP A 253 -1.15 -7.00 -14.03
C TRP A 253 -1.35 -8.41 -13.46
N TRP A 254 -2.47 -8.67 -12.78
CA TRP A 254 -2.82 -9.96 -12.21
C TRP A 254 -3.59 -10.80 -13.21
N ASN A 255 -2.86 -11.35 -14.19
CA ASN A 255 -3.36 -12.35 -15.13
C ASN A 255 -2.21 -13.25 -15.58
N GLU A 256 -2.55 -14.41 -16.14
CA GLU A 256 -1.57 -15.42 -16.55
C GLU A 256 -0.61 -14.91 -17.62
N ASP A 257 -1.08 -14.09 -18.57
CA ASP A 257 -0.22 -13.55 -19.63
C ASP A 257 0.89 -12.65 -19.09
N LYS A 258 0.55 -11.73 -18.19
CA LYS A 258 1.52 -10.78 -17.63
C LYS A 258 2.40 -11.35 -16.54
N ILE A 259 2.01 -12.51 -15.98
CA ILE A 259 2.76 -13.20 -14.95
C ILE A 259 3.51 -14.36 -15.62
N PHE A 260 2.82 -15.48 -15.90
CA PHE A 260 3.45 -16.71 -16.34
C PHE A 260 4.04 -16.64 -17.75
N ASN A 261 3.31 -16.08 -18.73
CA ASN A 261 3.85 -16.00 -20.11
C ASN A 261 5.04 -15.02 -20.22
N ALA A 262 5.18 -14.11 -19.26
CA ALA A 262 6.35 -13.25 -19.11
C ALA A 262 7.54 -13.91 -18.38
N GLY A 263 7.41 -15.18 -17.96
CA GLY A 263 8.39 -15.88 -17.12
C GLY A 263 8.44 -15.34 -15.70
N CYS A 264 7.36 -14.71 -15.22
CA CYS A 264 7.21 -14.21 -13.86
C CYS A 264 6.41 -15.22 -13.02
N TYR A 265 6.86 -15.49 -11.80
CA TYR A 265 6.20 -16.41 -10.88
C TYR A 265 6.12 -15.81 -9.47
N PHE A 266 5.50 -16.51 -8.54
CA PHE A 266 5.37 -16.02 -7.17
C PHE A 266 6.54 -16.48 -6.29
N GLN A 267 6.84 -15.67 -5.28
CA GLN A 267 7.77 -16.01 -4.21
C GLN A 267 7.10 -15.72 -2.88
N GLU A 268 7.31 -16.61 -1.90
CA GLU A 268 6.86 -16.44 -0.52
C GLU A 268 7.93 -17.03 0.41
N GLY A 269 8.28 -16.33 1.49
CA GLY A 269 9.28 -16.77 2.46
C GLY A 269 10.67 -17.00 1.85
N GLY A 270 11.03 -16.20 0.83
CA GLY A 270 12.29 -16.34 0.10
C GLY A 270 12.36 -17.51 -0.88
N LYS A 271 11.26 -18.26 -1.09
CA LYS A 271 11.23 -19.44 -1.96
C LYS A 271 10.32 -19.24 -3.16
N LEU A 272 10.78 -19.73 -4.32
CA LEU A 272 9.99 -19.75 -5.55
C LEU A 272 8.77 -20.67 -5.37
N ASN A 273 7.61 -20.21 -5.80
CA ASN A 273 6.37 -20.97 -5.84
C ASN A 273 5.77 -20.91 -7.26
N LYS A 274 5.98 -21.97 -8.05
CA LYS A 274 5.44 -22.08 -9.42
C LYS A 274 4.00 -22.59 -9.46
N THR A 275 3.45 -23.09 -8.34
CA THR A 275 2.09 -23.66 -8.28
C THR A 275 1.04 -22.67 -7.79
N MET A 276 1.46 -21.55 -7.19
CA MET A 276 0.57 -20.49 -6.71
C MET A 276 -0.20 -19.86 -7.88
N GLY A 277 -1.54 -19.87 -7.77
CA GLY A 277 -2.41 -19.26 -8.76
C GLY A 277 -2.45 -17.73 -8.66
N VAL A 278 -2.84 -17.05 -9.74
CA VAL A 278 -2.89 -15.57 -9.81
C VAL A 278 -3.74 -14.97 -8.70
N MET A 279 -4.94 -15.53 -8.45
CA MET A 279 -5.85 -15.02 -7.43
C MET A 279 -5.34 -15.26 -6.00
N GLU A 280 -4.62 -16.34 -5.78
CA GLU A 280 -3.96 -16.60 -4.49
C GLU A 280 -2.85 -15.57 -4.25
N GLY A 281 -1.99 -15.35 -5.24
CA GLY A 281 -0.92 -14.35 -5.17
C GLY A 281 -1.47 -12.93 -4.98
N PHE A 282 -2.57 -12.59 -5.65
CA PHE A 282 -3.29 -11.33 -5.47
C PHE A 282 -3.78 -11.18 -4.03
N GLY A 283 -4.48 -12.19 -3.51
CA GLY A 283 -5.00 -12.19 -2.14
C GLY A 283 -3.91 -12.07 -1.08
N LYS A 284 -2.79 -12.77 -1.23
CA LYS A 284 -1.62 -12.65 -0.34
C LYS A 284 -1.01 -11.25 -0.39
N SER A 285 -0.85 -10.69 -1.59
CA SER A 285 -0.30 -9.34 -1.76
C SER A 285 -1.18 -8.25 -1.17
N LEU A 286 -2.51 -8.40 -1.23
CA LEU A 286 -3.43 -7.50 -0.54
C LEU A 286 -3.36 -7.61 0.98
N LYS A 287 -3.12 -8.82 1.53
CA LYS A 287 -2.88 -8.98 2.97
C LYS A 287 -1.61 -8.25 3.39
N THR A 288 -0.53 -8.38 2.63
CA THR A 288 0.74 -7.67 2.85
C THR A 288 0.57 -6.15 2.78
N TRP A 289 -0.17 -5.66 1.78
CA TRP A 289 -0.54 -4.24 1.69
C TRP A 289 -1.33 -3.76 2.91
N LYS A 290 -2.36 -4.51 3.31
CA LYS A 290 -3.19 -4.19 4.48
C LYS A 290 -2.35 -4.10 5.75
N SER A 291 -1.47 -5.07 6.01
CA SER A 291 -0.57 -5.04 7.17
C SER A 291 0.32 -3.79 7.14
N TRP A 292 0.93 -3.48 6.00
CA TRP A 292 1.74 -2.28 5.87
C TRP A 292 0.94 -0.99 6.15
N VAL A 293 -0.29 -0.87 5.65
CA VAL A 293 -1.16 0.29 5.91
C VAL A 293 -1.41 0.44 7.41
N LEU A 294 -1.82 -0.64 8.08
CA LEU A 294 -2.16 -0.61 9.50
C LEU A 294 -0.95 -0.35 10.41
N GLU A 295 0.25 -0.79 10.00
CA GLU A 295 1.47 -0.66 10.80
C GLU A 295 2.21 0.66 10.57
N ARG A 296 2.09 1.26 9.38
CA ARG A 296 2.95 2.37 8.94
C ARG A 296 2.25 3.69 8.75
N LEU A 297 0.93 3.69 8.59
CA LEU A 297 0.16 4.91 8.38
C LEU A 297 -0.56 5.34 9.65
N ASP A 298 -0.60 6.65 9.85
CA ASP A 298 -1.32 7.28 10.95
C ASP A 298 -2.77 7.52 10.50
N ALA A 299 -3.73 6.85 11.14
CA ALA A 299 -5.14 6.94 10.78
C ALA A 299 -5.76 8.33 11.06
N GLU A 300 -5.16 9.13 11.94
CA GLU A 300 -5.63 10.49 12.25
C GLU A 300 -5.15 11.51 11.21
N ARG A 301 -4.09 11.18 10.47
CA ARG A 301 -3.46 12.09 9.50
C ARG A 301 -3.66 11.66 8.05
N SER A 302 -3.64 10.36 7.76
CA SER A 302 -3.62 9.83 6.40
C SER A 302 -4.98 9.24 6.01
N HIS A 303 -5.59 9.80 4.97
CA HIS A 303 -6.75 9.21 4.32
C HIS A 303 -6.33 8.18 3.28
N VAL A 304 -6.70 6.92 3.49
CA VAL A 304 -6.30 5.81 2.61
C VAL A 304 -7.48 5.30 1.80
N PHE A 305 -7.31 5.29 0.48
CA PHE A 305 -8.26 4.75 -0.49
C PHE A 305 -7.65 3.57 -1.23
N PHE A 306 -8.48 2.58 -1.52
CA PHE A 306 -8.13 1.50 -2.44
C PHE A 306 -9.15 1.48 -3.59
N ARG A 307 -8.69 1.82 -4.79
CA ARG A 307 -9.51 1.80 -5.98
C ARG A 307 -9.78 0.37 -6.41
N SER A 308 -11.06 0.06 -6.63
CA SER A 308 -11.52 -1.23 -7.14
C SER A 308 -11.05 -1.50 -8.58
N PHE A 309 -11.26 -2.74 -9.03
CA PHE A 309 -10.85 -3.16 -10.36
C PHE A 309 -11.55 -2.35 -11.47
N SER A 310 -10.78 -1.93 -12.46
CA SER A 310 -11.32 -1.25 -13.65
C SER A 310 -11.82 -2.28 -14.66
N PRO A 311 -13.09 -2.28 -15.09
CA PRO A 311 -13.56 -3.26 -16.07
C PRO A 311 -12.90 -3.05 -17.44
N VAL A 312 -12.65 -4.15 -18.15
CA VAL A 312 -12.24 -4.16 -19.56
C VAL A 312 -13.45 -4.51 -20.44
N HIS A 313 -13.51 -3.95 -21.65
CA HIS A 313 -14.64 -4.12 -22.56
C HIS A 313 -14.20 -4.73 -23.89
N TYR A 314 -13.41 -5.81 -23.82
CA TYR A 314 -13.10 -6.62 -24.99
C TYR A 314 -14.28 -7.57 -25.26
N ARG A 315 -14.69 -7.70 -26.52
CA ARG A 315 -15.55 -8.80 -26.93
C ARG A 315 -14.63 -9.97 -27.27
N CYS A 316 -14.87 -11.13 -26.69
CA CYS A 316 -14.32 -12.36 -27.23
C CYS A 316 -14.91 -12.51 -28.64
N VAL A 317 -14.04 -12.48 -29.64
CA VAL A 317 -14.37 -12.83 -31.03
C VAL A 317 -14.08 -14.31 -31.19
#